data_AF-A0A3N0BRI3-F1
#
_entry.id   AF-A0A3N0BRI3-F1
#
_cell.length_a   1.000
_cell.length_b   1.000
_cell.length_c   1.000
_cell.angle_alpha   90.00
_cell.angle_beta   90.00
_cell.angle_gamma   90.00
#
_symmetry.space_group_name_H-M   'P 1'
#
loop_
_entity.id
_entity.type
_entity.pdbx_description
1 polymer ?
#
loop_
_entity_poly.entity_id
_entity_poly.type
_entity_poly.pdbx_seq_one_letter_code
_entity_poly.pdbx_strand_id
1 'polypeptide(L)'
;MSDYKNKLGNLANRLKKEEPKTPIQEVNPVKSKREEKEPEGQLNVWIPKKLLKRMKSFGVEKELTQKDIAIIALDKYLSEVNGQYNQSNKS
;
A
#
# COMPACT_ATOMS: atom_id res chain seq x y z
N MET A 1 -32.78 -52.47 -22.45
CA MET A 1 -31.57 -52.69 -21.61
C MET A 1 -30.26 -52.23 -22.27
N SER A 2 -30.23 -51.95 -23.59
CA SER A 2 -29.04 -51.53 -24.36
C SER A 2 -28.61 -50.08 -24.11
N ASP A 3 -29.56 -49.19 -23.87
CA ASP A 3 -29.30 -47.75 -23.76
C ASP A 3 -28.50 -47.36 -22.51
N TYR A 4 -28.63 -48.13 -21.43
CA TYR A 4 -27.92 -47.89 -20.19
C TYR A 4 -26.43 -48.23 -20.30
N LYS A 5 -26.09 -49.36 -20.94
CA LYS A 5 -24.69 -49.72 -21.23
C LYS A 5 -24.02 -48.71 -22.16
N ASN A 6 -24.76 -48.20 -23.13
CA ASN A 6 -24.24 -47.18 -24.05
C ASN A 6 -23.95 -45.85 -23.34
N LYS A 7 -24.81 -45.41 -22.40
CA LYS A 7 -24.58 -44.21 -21.59
C LYS A 7 -23.36 -44.34 -20.67
N LEU A 8 -23.18 -45.51 -20.05
CA LEU A 8 -22.01 -45.79 -19.19
C LEU A 8 -20.70 -45.85 -20.00
N GLY A 9 -20.72 -46.48 -21.18
CA GLY A 9 -19.56 -46.50 -22.08
C GLY A 9 -19.17 -45.11 -22.56
N ASN A 10 -20.15 -44.27 -22.89
CA ASN A 10 -19.90 -42.88 -23.28
C ASN A 10 -19.36 -42.03 -22.12
N LEU A 11 -19.84 -42.25 -20.89
CA LEU A 11 -19.33 -41.55 -19.70
C LEU A 11 -17.88 -41.95 -19.39
N ALA A 12 -17.57 -43.25 -19.42
CA ALA A 12 -16.22 -43.76 -19.20
C ALA A 12 -15.23 -43.26 -20.26
N ASN A 13 -15.67 -43.11 -21.51
CA ASN A 13 -14.86 -42.55 -22.59
C ASN A 13 -14.58 -41.05 -22.41
N ARG A 14 -15.54 -40.27 -21.87
CA ARG A 14 -15.33 -38.84 -21.56
C ARG A 14 -14.34 -38.65 -20.41
N LEU A 15 -14.49 -39.43 -19.33
CA LEU A 15 -13.59 -39.42 -18.16
C LEU A 15 -12.13 -39.75 -18.49
N LYS A 16 -11.88 -40.59 -19.50
CA LYS A 16 -10.52 -40.97 -19.91
C LYS A 16 -9.85 -40.00 -20.87
N LYS A 17 -10.63 -39.21 -21.61
CA LYS A 17 -10.14 -38.36 -22.70
C LYS A 17 -10.11 -36.88 -22.35
N GLU A 18 -10.94 -36.44 -21.43
CA GLU A 18 -11.02 -35.04 -21.03
C GLU A 18 -10.23 -34.83 -19.74
N GLU A 19 -9.16 -34.05 -19.81
CA GLU A 19 -8.50 -33.56 -18.60
C GLU A 19 -9.51 -32.72 -17.80
N PRO A 20 -9.67 -32.97 -16.49
CA PRO A 20 -10.63 -32.25 -15.67
C PRO A 20 -10.22 -30.78 -15.63
N LYS A 21 -10.95 -29.93 -16.37
CA LYS A 21 -10.84 -28.48 -16.26
C LYS A 21 -11.39 -28.08 -14.89
N THR A 22 -10.51 -27.90 -13.93
CA THR A 22 -10.87 -27.28 -12.65
C THR A 22 -11.44 -25.89 -12.95
N PRO A 23 -12.56 -25.48 -12.32
CA PRO A 23 -13.02 -24.11 -12.40
C PRO A 23 -11.98 -23.24 -11.68
N ILE A 24 -10.97 -22.79 -12.41
CA ILE A 24 -9.97 -21.88 -11.90
C ILE A 24 -10.66 -20.52 -11.82
N GLN A 25 -10.93 -20.08 -10.59
CA GLN A 25 -11.53 -18.79 -10.35
C GLN A 25 -10.46 -17.72 -10.59
N GLU A 26 -10.52 -17.08 -11.75
CA GLU A 26 -9.65 -15.95 -12.08
C GLU A 26 -10.02 -14.74 -11.21
N VAL A 27 -9.20 -14.45 -10.21
CA VAL A 27 -9.37 -13.25 -9.38
C VAL A 27 -8.64 -12.07 -10.03
N ASN A 28 -9.40 -11.14 -10.58
CA ASN A 28 -8.86 -9.87 -11.05
C ASN A 28 -8.71 -8.92 -9.86
N PRO A 29 -7.53 -8.31 -9.66
CA PRO A 29 -7.36 -7.29 -8.62
C PRO A 29 -8.34 -6.15 -8.87
N VAL A 30 -9.17 -5.86 -7.87
CA VAL A 30 -10.00 -4.66 -7.88
C VAL A 30 -9.03 -3.49 -7.91
N LYS A 31 -8.97 -2.78 -9.04
CA LYS A 31 -8.19 -1.54 -9.15
C LYS A 31 -8.79 -0.57 -8.15
N SER A 32 -8.17 -0.46 -6.98
CA SER A 32 -8.48 0.60 -6.03
C SER A 32 -8.32 1.91 -6.79
N LYS A 33 -9.37 2.73 -6.78
CA LYS A 33 -9.29 4.13 -7.21
C LYS A 33 -8.11 4.72 -6.46
N ARG A 34 -7.01 5.02 -7.16
CA ARG A 34 -5.93 5.80 -6.59
C ARG A 34 -6.52 7.18 -6.39
N GLU A 35 -6.76 7.54 -5.13
CA GLU A 35 -6.97 8.94 -4.76
C GLU A 35 -5.81 9.74 -5.37
N GLU A 36 -6.15 10.84 -6.05
CA GLU A 36 -5.17 11.76 -6.61
C GLU A 36 -4.36 12.33 -5.45
N LYS A 37 -3.24 11.68 -5.13
CA LYS A 37 -2.29 12.18 -4.15
C LYS A 37 -1.72 13.48 -4.69
N GLU A 38 -1.65 14.51 -3.84
CA GLU A 38 -0.91 15.73 -4.15
C GLU A 38 0.51 15.38 -4.63
N PRO A 39 1.11 16.20 -5.52
CA PRO A 39 2.45 15.94 -6.03
C PRO A 39 3.45 15.85 -4.89
N GLU A 40 3.88 14.63 -4.57
CA GLU A 40 4.85 14.38 -3.50
C GLU A 40 6.28 14.62 -4.00
N GLY A 41 7.06 15.44 -3.28
CA GLY A 41 8.50 15.60 -3.49
C GLY A 41 9.32 14.60 -2.67
N GLN A 42 10.45 14.13 -3.22
CA GLN A 42 11.42 13.32 -2.47
C GLN A 42 12.36 14.23 -1.66
N LEU A 43 12.52 13.92 -0.37
CA LEU A 43 13.46 14.59 0.52
C LEU A 43 14.59 13.62 0.91
N ASN A 44 15.78 13.85 0.38
CA ASN A 44 16.98 13.07 0.69
C ASN A 44 17.90 13.87 1.62
N VAL A 45 18.03 13.45 2.88
CA VAL A 45 18.84 14.17 3.88
C VAL A 45 19.69 13.19 4.68
N TRP A 46 20.93 13.60 4.96
CA TRP A 46 21.82 12.89 5.87
C TRP A 46 21.53 13.29 7.31
N ILE A 47 21.11 12.33 8.13
CA ILE A 47 20.69 12.57 9.52
C ILE A 47 21.49 11.68 10.47
N PRO A 48 21.91 12.16 11.65
CA PRO A 48 22.59 11.33 12.64
C PRO A 48 21.80 10.07 13.01
N LYS A 49 22.46 8.91 13.06
CA LYS A 49 21.84 7.62 13.39
C LYS A 49 21.07 7.64 14.71
N LYS A 50 21.55 8.39 15.70
CA LYS A 50 20.88 8.55 16.99
C LYS A 50 19.50 9.23 16.84
N LEU A 51 19.41 10.27 16.01
CA LEU A 51 18.16 10.98 15.77
C LEU A 51 17.16 10.11 15.00
N LEU A 52 17.64 9.40 13.97
CA LEU A 52 16.80 8.46 13.22
C LEU A 52 16.18 7.38 14.11
N LYS A 53 16.94 6.84 15.07
CA LYS A 53 16.41 5.86 16.04
C LYS A 53 15.31 6.47 16.91
N ARG A 54 15.53 7.66 17.47
CA ARG A 54 14.53 8.36 18.30
C ARG A 54 13.26 8.65 17.52
N MET A 55 13.38 9.11 16.27
CA MET A 55 12.25 9.36 15.39
C MET A 55 11.41 8.10 15.14
N LYS A 56 12.08 6.96 14.88
CA LYS A 56 11.39 5.68 14.70
C LYS A 56 10.67 5.21 15.97
N SER A 57 11.33 5.28 17.13
CA SER A 57 10.72 4.93 18.41
C SER A 57 9.47 5.78 18.68
N PHE A 58 9.57 7.10 18.47
CA PHE A 58 8.44 8.01 18.61
C PHE A 58 7.29 7.69 17.65
N GLY A 59 7.60 7.34 16.40
CA GLY A 59 6.58 6.93 15.42
C GLY A 59 5.83 5.67 15.84
N VAL A 60 6.51 4.71 16.47
CA VAL A 60 5.86 3.50 17.01
C VAL A 60 4.94 3.87 18.19
N GLU A 61 5.37 4.74 19.10
CA GLU A 61 4.57 5.15 20.26
C GLU A 61 3.33 5.96 19.90
N LYS A 62 3.37 6.70 18.78
CA LYS A 62 2.30 7.61 18.35
C LYS A 62 1.52 7.14 17.12
N GLU A 63 1.82 5.94 16.63
CA GLU A 63 1.23 5.38 15.41
C GLU A 63 1.40 6.31 14.18
N LEU A 64 2.53 7.02 14.11
CA LEU A 64 2.86 7.94 13.03
C LEU A 64 3.91 7.37 12.09
N THR A 65 3.77 7.64 10.79
CA THR A 65 4.82 7.27 9.83
C THR A 65 5.99 8.24 9.92
N GLN A 66 7.16 7.83 9.42
CA GLN A 66 8.33 8.70 9.33
C GLN A 66 8.05 9.96 8.49
N LYS A 67 7.20 9.83 7.47
CA LYS A 67 6.77 10.93 6.60
C LYS A 67 5.95 11.94 7.41
N ASP A 68 4.98 11.47 8.18
CA ASP A 68 4.11 12.36 8.98
C ASP A 68 4.92 13.14 10.00
N ILE A 69 5.86 12.46 10.68
CA ILE A 69 6.75 13.11 11.66
C ILE A 69 7.62 14.17 10.98
N ALA A 70 8.16 13.87 9.79
CA ALA A 70 8.96 14.82 9.03
C ALA A 70 8.14 16.04 8.60
N ILE A 71 6.92 15.83 8.10
CA ILE A 71 6.02 16.93 7.70
C ILE A 71 5.70 17.81 8.90
N ILE A 72 5.27 17.23 10.03
CA ILE A 72 4.92 17.99 11.24
C ILE A 72 6.12 18.79 11.75
N ALA A 73 7.30 18.19 11.78
CA ALA A 73 8.50 18.87 12.26
C ALA A 73 8.90 20.04 11.35
N LEU A 74 8.85 19.84 10.03
CA LEU A 74 9.19 20.87 9.05
C LEU A 74 8.17 22.01 9.04
N ASP A 75 6.87 21.69 9.06
CA ASP A 75 5.80 22.68 9.07
C ASP A 75 5.84 23.55 10.33
N LYS A 76 6.04 22.90 11.50
CA LYS A 76 6.21 23.61 12.76
C LYS A 76 7.44 24.52 12.74
N TYR A 77 8.59 24.01 12.28
CA TYR A 77 9.81 24.79 12.21
C TYR A 77 9.66 26.01 11.30
N LEU A 78 9.08 25.84 10.10
CA LEU A 78 8.85 26.94 9.16
C LEU A 78 7.85 27.96 9.72
N SER A 79 6.81 27.50 10.41
CA SER A 79 5.84 28.38 11.07
C SER A 79 6.47 29.21 12.18
N GLU A 80 7.32 28.62 13.01
CA GLU A 80 8.06 29.31 14.07
C GLU A 80 9.03 30.35 13.50
N VAL A 81 9.79 29.99 12.45
CA VAL A 81 10.72 30.91 11.78
C VAL A 81 9.99 32.08 11.13
N ASN A 82 8.87 31.83 10.44
CA ASN A 82 8.06 32.89 9.83
C ASN A 82 7.41 33.79 10.88
N GLY A 83 7.00 33.23 12.03
CA GLY A 83 6.51 34.01 13.16
C GLY A 83 7.57 34.95 13.74
N GLN A 84 8.80 34.48 13.90
CA GLN A 84 9.91 35.28 14.40
C GLN A 84 10.36 36.37 13.41
N TYR A 85 10.42 36.05 12.10
CA TYR A 85 10.78 37.01 11.05
C TYR A 85 9.78 38.17 10.94
N ASN A 86 8.50 37.90 11.17
CA ASN A 86 7.46 38.93 11.17
C ASN A 86 7.45 39.81 12.44
N GLN A 87 8.04 39.35 13.55
CA GLN A 87 8.19 40.12 14.77
C GLN A 87 9.45 41.00 14.75
N SER A 88 10.55 40.54 14.14
CA SER A 88 11.79 41.31 14.03
C SER A 88 11.72 42.48 13.04
N ASN A 89 10.83 42.42 12.04
CA ASN A 89 10.67 43.47 11.03
C ASN A 89 9.56 44.49 11.36
N LYS A 90 9.06 44.49 12.60
CA LYS A 90 7.97 45.36 13.05
C LYS A 90 8.37 46.31 14.19
N SER A 91 9.66 46.39 14.53
CA SER A 91 10.24 47.37 15.45
C SER A 91 11.06 48.41 14.71
#